data_AF-A0A7D3VRE6-F1
#
_entry.id   AF-A0A7D3VRE6-F1
#
_cell.length_a   1.000
_cell.length_b   1.000
_cell.length_c   1.000
_cell.angle_alpha   90.00
_cell.angle_beta   90.00
_cell.angle_gamma   90.00
#
_symmetry.space_group_name_H-M   'P 1'
#
loop_
_entity.id
_entity.type
_entity.pdbx_description
1 polymer ?
#
loop_
_entity_poly.entity_id
_entity_poly.type
_entity_poly.pdbx_seq_one_letter_code
_entity_poly.pdbx_strand_id
1 'polypeptide(L)'
;MVGLMGVSAVLVAGCGGSGGTSHAATKSTGAKSTAPAAPAARKLTFDLVKGVGETALGGDSACGYGEWNDGTFAIDKPYSKQTTFYREYSCYEKKGELFPNAAGQMSYAEFGSPAQATAYGNYTKTNISAVAVLVSDNTAVTVNIGYLTLNKMTLLKQVQQSCGGCGTVIAGPHASDPVPGHVDKS
;
A
#
# COMPACT_ATOMS: atom_id res chain seq x y z
N MET A 1 29.79 38.96 -10.83
CA MET A 1 28.60 39.06 -9.96
C MET A 1 28.23 37.63 -9.58
N VAL A 2 28.75 37.11 -8.46
CA VAL A 2 28.09 36.97 -7.14
C VAL A 2 26.73 36.27 -7.26
N GLY A 3 26.44 35.12 -6.65
CA GLY A 3 27.21 34.27 -5.74
C GLY A 3 26.45 32.97 -5.41
N LEU A 4 27.19 31.90 -5.14
CA LEU A 4 26.68 30.67 -4.51
C LEU A 4 26.51 30.92 -3.01
N MET A 5 25.33 30.62 -2.45
CA MET A 5 25.15 30.52 -1.01
C MET A 5 25.26 29.06 -0.58
N GLY A 6 26.33 28.76 0.16
CA GLY A 6 26.46 27.58 1.00
C GLY A 6 26.00 27.88 2.42
N VAL A 7 25.53 26.84 3.13
CA VAL A 7 25.37 26.84 4.59
C VAL A 7 25.87 25.47 5.05
N SER A 8 27.15 25.37 5.39
CA SER A 8 27.69 25.41 6.75
C SER A 8 27.25 24.24 7.63
N ALA A 9 28.04 23.16 7.57
CA ALA A 9 28.12 22.13 8.59
C ALA A 9 28.92 22.68 9.78
N VAL A 10 28.31 22.70 10.97
CA VAL A 10 29.01 23.06 12.21
C VAL A 10 29.37 21.77 12.95
N LEU A 11 30.64 21.38 12.82
CA LEU A 11 31.34 20.50 13.74
C LEU A 11 31.79 21.34 14.94
N VAL A 12 31.26 21.07 16.14
CA VAL A 12 31.91 21.50 17.38
C VAL A 12 32.54 20.27 18.03
N ALA A 13 33.85 20.14 17.82
CA ALA A 13 34.73 19.44 18.72
C ALA A 13 35.08 20.40 19.88
N GLY A 14 34.74 20.01 21.11
CA GLY A 14 35.18 20.70 22.32
C GLY A 14 36.13 19.80 23.10
N CYS A 15 37.39 20.24 23.23
CA CYS A 15 38.45 19.59 23.98
C CYS A 15 38.84 20.48 25.17
N GLY A 16 39.01 19.88 26.35
CA GLY A 16 39.91 20.37 27.41
C GLY A 16 39.29 21.09 28.62
N GLY A 17 39.65 20.63 29.83
CA GLY A 17 39.52 21.40 31.07
C GLY A 17 39.47 20.58 32.36
N SER A 18 40.64 20.26 32.94
CA SER A 18 40.79 19.68 34.29
C SER A 18 40.69 20.74 35.39
N GLY A 19 40.04 20.40 36.51
CA GLY A 19 40.29 21.04 37.82
C GLY A 19 39.08 21.16 38.76
N GLY A 20 39.18 20.57 39.95
CA GLY A 20 38.62 21.16 41.19
C GLY A 20 37.30 20.64 41.77
N THR A 21 37.42 19.67 42.68
CA THR A 21 36.71 19.49 43.98
C THR A 21 35.17 19.55 44.10
N SER A 22 34.66 18.42 44.64
CA SER A 22 33.64 18.30 45.70
C SER A 22 32.14 18.28 45.36
N HIS A 23 31.54 17.14 45.74
CA HIS A 23 30.12 16.89 46.09
C HIS A 23 29.03 17.18 45.05
N ALA A 24 28.51 16.13 44.42
CA ALA A 24 27.11 15.68 44.53
C ALA A 24 26.79 14.67 43.42
N ALA A 25 26.35 13.48 43.79
CA ALA A 25 25.84 12.48 42.85
C ALA A 25 24.49 12.92 42.30
N THR A 26 24.49 13.65 41.18
CA THR A 26 23.28 13.90 40.39
C THR A 26 23.03 12.70 39.47
N LYS A 27 21.95 11.97 39.74
CA LYS A 27 21.37 10.98 38.82
C LYS A 27 21.06 11.67 37.49
N SER A 28 21.86 11.39 36.47
CA SER A 28 21.49 11.66 35.08
C SER A 28 20.35 10.74 34.69
N THR A 29 19.12 11.22 34.84
CA THR A 29 17.96 10.66 34.14
C THR A 29 18.21 10.83 32.64
N GLY A 30 18.63 9.74 32.00
CA GLY A 30 18.75 9.69 30.54
C GLY A 30 17.40 10.05 29.93
N ALA A 31 17.36 11.15 29.19
CA ALA A 31 16.22 11.54 28.39
C ALA A 31 15.94 10.40 27.40
N LYS A 32 14.85 9.68 27.67
CA LYS A 32 14.35 8.63 26.78
C LYS A 32 13.93 9.34 25.50
N SER A 33 14.73 9.17 24.44
CA SER A 33 14.41 9.68 23.10
C SER A 33 13.07 9.07 22.69
N THR A 34 11.98 9.81 22.87
CA THR A 34 10.65 9.43 22.39
C THR A 34 10.73 9.46 20.87
N ALA A 35 10.79 8.28 20.25
CA ALA A 35 10.61 8.13 18.82
C ALA A 35 9.31 8.87 18.41
N PRO A 36 9.29 9.53 17.24
CA PRO A 36 8.09 10.21 16.76
C PRO A 36 6.90 9.25 16.83
N ALA A 37 5.80 9.72 17.43
CA ALA A 37 4.57 8.94 17.48
C ALA A 37 4.14 8.57 16.05
N ALA A 38 3.83 7.29 15.82
CA ALA A 38 3.35 6.85 14.52
C ALA A 38 2.11 7.66 14.13
N PRO A 39 2.02 8.13 12.86
CA PRO A 39 0.85 8.89 12.41
C PRO A 39 -0.41 8.06 12.62
N ALA A 40 -1.47 8.71 13.11
CA ALA A 40 -2.75 8.05 13.32
C ALA A 40 -3.29 7.48 11.99
N ALA A 41 -3.85 6.27 12.05
CA ALA A 41 -4.48 5.65 10.90
C ALA A 41 -5.61 6.56 10.38
N ARG A 42 -5.62 6.78 9.06
CA ARG A 42 -6.64 7.56 8.35
C ARG A 42 -7.52 6.63 7.51
N LYS A 43 -8.70 7.11 7.13
CA LYS A 43 -9.62 6.36 6.28
C LYS A 43 -8.94 5.97 4.96
N LEU A 44 -9.16 4.73 4.52
CA LEU A 44 -8.74 4.25 3.21
C LEU A 44 -9.65 4.84 2.12
N THR A 45 -9.13 5.78 1.33
CA THR A 45 -9.88 6.45 0.25
C THR A 45 -9.41 5.99 -1.12
N PHE A 46 -10.29 6.08 -2.12
CA PHE A 46 -9.93 5.75 -3.49
C PHE A 46 -8.73 6.56 -3.98
N ASP A 47 -8.64 7.86 -3.67
CA ASP A 47 -7.52 8.71 -4.13
C ASP A 47 -6.15 8.24 -3.62
N LEU A 48 -6.07 7.77 -2.36
CA LEU A 48 -4.84 7.20 -1.80
C LEU A 48 -4.45 5.91 -2.53
N VAL A 49 -5.45 5.06 -2.76
CA VAL A 49 -5.29 3.76 -3.42
C VAL A 49 -4.89 3.96 -4.88
N LYS A 50 -5.53 4.91 -5.55
CA LYS A 50 -5.28 5.30 -6.93
C LYS A 50 -3.84 5.75 -7.12
N GLY A 51 -3.34 6.68 -6.30
CA GLY A 51 -1.98 7.18 -6.44
C GLY A 51 -0.91 6.10 -6.25
N VAL A 52 -1.10 5.21 -5.26
CA VAL A 52 -0.18 4.07 -5.03
C VAL A 52 -0.28 3.06 -6.19
N GLY A 53 -1.50 2.70 -6.60
CA GLY A 53 -1.75 1.74 -7.67
C GLY A 53 -1.20 2.20 -9.02
N GLU A 54 -1.46 3.44 -9.43
CA GLU A 54 -0.94 4.00 -10.70
C GLU A 54 0.59 4.01 -10.75
N THR A 55 1.23 4.38 -9.63
CA THR A 55 2.69 4.41 -9.56
C THR A 55 3.30 3.01 -9.64
N ALA A 56 2.75 2.06 -8.88
CA ALA A 56 3.33 0.72 -8.78
C ALA A 56 2.96 -0.18 -9.96
N LEU A 57 1.68 -0.25 -10.31
CA LEU A 57 1.18 -1.12 -11.38
C LEU A 57 1.52 -0.55 -12.76
N GLY A 58 1.37 0.75 -12.96
CA GLY A 58 1.71 1.42 -14.22
C GLY A 58 3.22 1.57 -14.45
N GLY A 59 4.03 1.41 -13.41
CA GLY A 59 5.50 1.37 -13.49
C GLY A 59 6.08 -0.01 -13.77
N ASP A 60 5.27 -1.07 -13.74
CA ASP A 60 5.71 -2.43 -14.05
C ASP A 60 5.95 -2.57 -15.56
N SER A 61 7.09 -3.13 -15.95
CA SER A 61 7.46 -3.27 -17.37
C SER A 61 6.49 -4.13 -18.19
N ALA A 62 5.72 -5.00 -17.54
CA ALA A 62 4.71 -5.80 -18.21
C ALA A 62 3.39 -5.03 -18.46
N CYS A 63 3.17 -3.91 -17.77
CA CYS A 63 2.02 -3.03 -17.95
C CYS A 63 2.32 -1.98 -19.04
N GLY A 64 1.91 -2.23 -20.28
CA GLY A 64 2.12 -1.28 -21.38
C GLY A 64 1.27 -0.02 -21.26
N TYR A 65 0.05 -0.15 -20.73
CA TYR A 65 -0.84 0.93 -20.38
C TYR A 65 -1.73 0.50 -19.21
N GLY A 66 -1.92 1.35 -18.20
CA GLY A 66 -2.76 1.04 -17.05
C GLY A 66 -3.74 2.14 -16.73
N GLU A 67 -4.97 1.76 -16.38
CA GLU A 67 -6.02 2.71 -16.03
C GLU A 67 -7.02 2.16 -15.00
N TRP A 68 -7.56 3.08 -14.21
CA TRP A 68 -8.73 2.82 -13.38
C TRP A 68 -10.01 2.95 -14.19
N ASN A 69 -10.89 1.97 -14.09
CA ASN A 69 -12.16 1.94 -14.82
C ASN A 69 -13.33 1.53 -13.90
N ASP A 70 -14.55 1.68 -14.45
CA ASP A 70 -15.83 1.38 -13.79
C ASP A 70 -16.28 -0.08 -13.99
N GLY A 71 -15.38 -0.97 -14.42
CA GLY A 71 -15.66 -2.40 -14.57
C GLY A 71 -16.05 -3.06 -13.24
N THR A 72 -16.51 -4.30 -13.27
CA THR A 72 -16.80 -5.10 -12.05
C THR A 72 -16.23 -6.52 -12.15
N PHE A 73 -15.33 -6.75 -13.10
CA PHE A 73 -14.87 -8.08 -13.47
C PHE A 73 -14.04 -8.72 -12.36
N ALA A 74 -13.33 -7.90 -11.58
CA ALA A 74 -12.52 -8.36 -10.46
C ALA A 74 -13.29 -8.52 -9.13
N ILE A 75 -14.63 -8.49 -9.14
CA ILE A 75 -15.44 -8.74 -7.93
C ILE A 75 -16.64 -9.66 -8.21
N ASP A 76 -16.60 -10.85 -7.62
CA ASP A 76 -17.63 -11.87 -7.82
C ASP A 76 -18.97 -11.51 -7.17
N LYS A 77 -20.06 -12.04 -7.72
CA LYS A 77 -21.36 -12.07 -7.04
C LYS A 77 -21.28 -13.02 -5.83
N PRO A 78 -21.90 -12.69 -4.68
CA PRO A 78 -22.85 -11.58 -4.49
C PRO A 78 -22.21 -10.24 -4.11
N TYR A 79 -20.89 -10.18 -3.90
CA TYR A 79 -20.22 -9.01 -3.33
C TYR A 79 -20.30 -7.77 -4.22
N SER A 80 -20.25 -7.93 -5.53
CA SER A 80 -20.46 -6.82 -6.49
C SER A 80 -21.81 -6.12 -6.35
N LYS A 81 -22.84 -6.78 -5.79
CA LYS A 81 -24.14 -6.16 -5.51
C LYS A 81 -24.21 -5.45 -4.17
N GLN A 82 -23.19 -5.62 -3.33
CA GLN A 82 -23.11 -5.05 -1.98
C GLN A 82 -22.23 -3.80 -1.95
N THR A 83 -21.57 -3.48 -3.07
CA THR A 83 -20.75 -2.29 -3.20
C THR A 83 -21.60 -1.06 -3.54
N THR A 84 -21.25 0.07 -2.93
CA THR A 84 -21.79 1.39 -3.23
C THR A 84 -20.87 2.19 -4.15
N PHE A 85 -19.59 1.85 -4.16
CA PHE A 85 -18.57 2.40 -5.05
C PHE A 85 -17.58 1.30 -5.42
N TYR A 86 -17.19 1.24 -6.70
CA TYR A 86 -16.23 0.27 -7.17
C TYR A 86 -15.36 0.86 -8.28
N ARG A 87 -14.06 0.54 -8.25
CA ARG A 87 -13.10 0.82 -9.32
C ARG A 87 -12.14 -0.37 -9.43
N GLU A 88 -11.73 -0.70 -10.64
CA GLU A 88 -10.66 -1.65 -10.88
C GLU A 88 -9.54 -1.02 -11.71
N TYR A 89 -8.31 -1.36 -11.38
CA TYR A 89 -7.14 -1.01 -12.16
C TYR A 89 -6.79 -2.17 -13.08
N SER A 90 -6.80 -1.90 -14.37
CA SER A 90 -6.47 -2.86 -15.41
C SER A 90 -5.17 -2.47 -16.07
N CYS A 91 -4.32 -3.46 -16.36
CA CYS A 91 -3.15 -3.31 -17.22
C CYS A 91 -3.42 -3.94 -18.58
N TYR A 92 -3.01 -3.23 -19.62
CA TYR A 92 -3.18 -3.52 -21.04
C TYR A 92 -1.80 -3.54 -21.70
N GLU A 93 -1.67 -4.22 -22.84
CA GLU A 93 -0.43 -4.12 -23.62
C GLU A 93 -0.36 -2.75 -24.31
N LYS A 94 -1.50 -2.22 -24.75
CA LYS A 94 -1.62 -0.90 -25.41
C LYS A 94 -2.92 -0.20 -25.05
N LYS A 95 -2.91 1.14 -25.17
CA LYS A 95 -4.10 1.97 -24.96
C LYS A 95 -5.17 1.66 -26.03
N GLY A 96 -6.42 1.49 -25.60
CA GLY A 96 -7.57 1.24 -26.48
C GLY A 96 -7.86 -0.24 -26.74
N GLU A 97 -7.11 -1.15 -26.12
CA GLU A 97 -7.45 -2.58 -26.14
C GLU A 97 -8.68 -2.89 -25.29
N LEU A 98 -9.50 -3.83 -25.75
CA LEU A 98 -10.68 -4.32 -25.03
C LEU A 98 -10.37 -5.66 -24.32
N PHE A 99 -11.19 -5.97 -23.32
CA PHE A 99 -11.22 -7.27 -22.63
C PHE A 99 -11.37 -8.41 -23.67
N PRO A 100 -10.68 -9.58 -23.56
CA PRO A 100 -10.05 -10.19 -22.38
C PRO A 100 -8.54 -9.94 -22.20
N ASN A 101 -7.91 -9.10 -23.03
CA ASN A 101 -6.47 -8.82 -22.90
C ASN A 101 -6.11 -7.97 -21.68
N ALA A 102 -7.12 -7.56 -20.90
CA ALA A 102 -7.02 -6.76 -19.70
C ALA A 102 -7.43 -7.61 -18.49
N ALA A 103 -6.50 -7.84 -17.57
CA ALA A 103 -6.81 -8.48 -16.30
C ALA A 103 -6.82 -7.41 -15.20
N GLY A 104 -7.92 -7.33 -14.44
CA GLY A 104 -8.02 -6.43 -13.28
C GLY A 104 -6.97 -6.81 -12.24
N GLN A 105 -5.93 -6.00 -12.10
CA GLN A 105 -4.78 -6.27 -11.21
C GLN A 105 -5.09 -5.89 -9.77
N MET A 106 -5.92 -4.87 -9.60
CA MET A 106 -6.26 -4.30 -8.31
C MET A 106 -7.68 -3.76 -8.34
N SER A 107 -8.40 -3.82 -7.22
CA SER A 107 -9.71 -3.19 -7.09
C SER A 107 -9.84 -2.40 -5.80
N TYR A 108 -10.71 -1.40 -5.83
CA TYR A 108 -11.18 -0.64 -4.69
C TYR A 108 -12.69 -0.78 -4.62
N ALA A 109 -13.20 -1.21 -3.47
CA ALA A 109 -14.62 -1.40 -3.24
C ALA A 109 -15.02 -0.72 -1.93
N GLU A 110 -16.08 0.08 -1.95
CA GLU A 110 -16.81 0.48 -0.75
C GLU A 110 -18.09 -0.34 -0.66
N PHE A 111 -18.33 -0.95 0.48
CA PHE A 111 -19.51 -1.75 0.80
C PHE A 111 -20.51 -0.92 1.59
N GLY A 112 -21.77 -1.33 1.55
CA GLY A 112 -22.82 -0.69 2.36
C GLY A 112 -22.60 -0.80 3.87
N SER A 113 -21.75 -1.72 4.34
CA SER A 113 -21.43 -1.89 5.75
C SER A 113 -20.04 -2.53 5.99
N PRO A 114 -19.45 -2.34 7.18
CA PRO A 114 -18.22 -3.04 7.57
C PRO A 114 -18.33 -4.57 7.59
N ALA A 115 -19.51 -5.09 7.92
CA ALA A 115 -19.76 -6.54 7.92
C ALA A 115 -19.65 -7.12 6.50
N GLN A 116 -20.16 -6.42 5.48
CA GLN A 116 -20.06 -6.84 4.08
C GLN A 116 -18.60 -6.80 3.59
N ALA A 117 -17.84 -5.76 3.92
CA ALA A 117 -16.42 -5.68 3.58
C ALA A 117 -15.60 -6.80 4.25
N THR A 118 -15.91 -7.12 5.51
CA THR A 118 -15.28 -8.23 6.24
C THR A 118 -15.65 -9.59 5.63
N ALA A 119 -16.91 -9.78 5.22
CA ALA A 119 -17.36 -11.00 4.54
C ALA A 119 -16.62 -11.18 3.20
N TYR A 120 -16.53 -10.12 2.40
CA TYR A 120 -15.75 -10.13 1.16
C TYR A 120 -14.27 -10.44 1.44
N GLY A 121 -13.67 -9.81 2.44
CA GLY A 121 -12.29 -10.07 2.82
C GLY A 121 -12.00 -11.53 3.20
N ASN A 122 -12.94 -12.16 3.91
CA ASN A 122 -12.83 -13.58 4.26
C ASN A 122 -13.02 -14.50 3.05
N TYR A 123 -13.88 -14.13 2.10
CA TYR A 123 -14.05 -14.86 0.84
C TYR A 123 -12.76 -14.89 0.01
N THR A 124 -11.97 -13.81 0.03
CA THR A 124 -10.69 -13.73 -0.67
C THR A 124 -9.70 -14.83 -0.26
N LYS A 125 -9.78 -15.35 0.97
CA LYS A 125 -8.95 -16.49 1.43
C LYS A 125 -9.10 -17.73 0.54
N THR A 126 -10.26 -17.89 -0.09
CA THR A 126 -10.60 -19.04 -0.95
C THR A 126 -10.75 -18.65 -2.42
N ASN A 127 -10.60 -17.37 -2.78
CA ASN A 127 -10.70 -16.94 -4.17
C ASN A 127 -9.36 -17.17 -4.88
N ILE A 128 -9.36 -18.09 -5.84
CA ILE A 128 -8.17 -18.47 -6.60
C ILE A 128 -7.59 -17.33 -7.44
N SER A 129 -8.39 -16.32 -7.77
CA SER A 129 -7.90 -15.16 -8.52
C SER A 129 -7.22 -14.13 -7.63
N ALA A 130 -7.23 -14.29 -6.30
CA ALA A 130 -6.76 -13.27 -5.37
C ALA A 130 -5.41 -13.59 -4.72
N VAL A 131 -4.57 -12.56 -4.62
CA VAL A 131 -3.33 -12.62 -3.84
C VAL A 131 -3.62 -12.24 -2.40
N ALA A 132 -4.29 -11.10 -2.20
CA ALA A 132 -4.67 -10.61 -0.89
C ALA A 132 -5.69 -9.47 -0.99
N VAL A 133 -6.28 -9.14 0.15
CA VAL A 133 -7.19 -8.01 0.30
C VAL A 133 -6.88 -7.25 1.59
N LEU A 134 -6.88 -5.93 1.53
CA LEU A 134 -6.85 -5.04 2.68
C LEU A 134 -8.29 -4.61 2.99
N VAL A 135 -8.78 -4.94 4.18
CA VAL A 135 -10.12 -4.50 4.65
C VAL A 135 -9.96 -3.42 5.70
N SER A 136 -10.59 -2.26 5.52
CA SER A 136 -10.64 -1.16 6.49
C SER A 136 -12.05 -0.58 6.51
N ASP A 137 -12.71 -0.61 7.68
CA ASP A 137 -14.10 -0.20 7.83
C ASP A 137 -15.02 -0.91 6.84
N ASN A 138 -15.71 -0.16 5.97
CA ASN A 138 -16.55 -0.67 4.90
C ASN A 138 -15.82 -0.72 3.54
N THR A 139 -14.50 -0.57 3.51
CA THR A 139 -13.70 -0.55 2.29
C THR A 139 -12.85 -1.80 2.16
N ALA A 140 -12.69 -2.30 0.93
CA ALA A 140 -11.71 -3.33 0.59
C ALA A 140 -10.86 -2.91 -0.60
N VAL A 141 -9.56 -3.22 -0.52
CA VAL A 141 -8.63 -3.14 -1.64
C VAL A 141 -8.10 -4.53 -1.94
N THR A 142 -8.43 -5.07 -3.10
CA THR A 142 -7.99 -6.40 -3.51
C THR A 142 -6.87 -6.29 -4.52
N VAL A 143 -5.86 -7.16 -4.41
CA VAL A 143 -4.87 -7.40 -5.45
C VAL A 143 -5.05 -8.81 -5.99
N ASN A 144 -5.23 -8.93 -7.30
CA ASN A 144 -5.49 -10.20 -7.98
C ASN A 144 -4.22 -10.77 -8.58
N ILE A 145 -4.22 -12.05 -8.95
CA ILE A 145 -3.17 -12.64 -9.77
C ILE A 145 -3.12 -11.98 -11.16
N GLY A 146 -2.00 -12.12 -11.86
CA GLY A 146 -1.83 -11.58 -13.21
C GLY A 146 -0.38 -11.64 -13.67
N TYR A 147 -0.11 -11.14 -14.87
CA TYR A 147 1.20 -11.25 -15.51
C TYR A 147 2.23 -10.19 -15.02
N LEU A 148 1.84 -9.28 -14.13
CA LEU A 148 2.77 -8.27 -13.60
C LEU A 148 3.87 -8.91 -12.76
N THR A 149 5.06 -8.32 -12.79
CA THR A 149 6.26 -8.83 -12.13
C THR A 149 6.44 -8.31 -10.71
N LEU A 150 5.73 -7.25 -10.33
CA LEU A 150 5.80 -6.68 -8.99
C LEU A 150 5.25 -7.63 -7.91
N ASN A 151 5.81 -7.52 -6.71
CA ASN A 151 5.30 -8.23 -5.54
C ASN A 151 4.00 -7.58 -5.03
N LYS A 152 2.86 -8.21 -5.29
CA LYS A 152 1.54 -7.64 -4.98
C LYS A 152 1.24 -7.55 -3.47
N MET A 153 1.88 -8.37 -2.64
CA MET A 153 1.84 -8.21 -1.18
C MET A 153 2.56 -6.94 -0.72
N THR A 154 3.64 -6.56 -1.40
CA THR A 154 4.35 -5.31 -1.12
C THR A 154 3.52 -4.10 -1.52
N LEU A 155 2.87 -4.15 -2.68
CA LEU A 155 1.91 -3.12 -3.10
C LEU A 155 0.80 -2.92 -2.06
N LEU A 156 0.18 -4.00 -1.61
CA LEU A 156 -0.91 -3.90 -0.63
C LEU A 156 -0.44 -3.32 0.72
N LYS A 157 0.78 -3.64 1.15
CA LYS A 157 1.41 -3.02 2.33
C LYS A 157 1.69 -1.53 2.12
N GLN A 158 2.09 -1.10 0.93
CA GLN A 158 2.28 0.32 0.61
C GLN A 158 0.94 1.09 0.68
N VAL A 159 -0.14 0.48 0.20
CA VAL A 159 -1.50 1.02 0.37
C VAL A 159 -1.86 1.13 1.86
N GLN A 160 -1.59 0.09 2.64
CA GLN A 160 -1.83 0.12 4.09
C GLN A 160 -1.03 1.22 4.79
N GLN A 161 0.23 1.42 4.41
CA GLN A 161 1.09 2.46 4.95
C GLN A 161 0.64 3.86 4.51
N SER A 162 0.12 4.01 3.29
CA SER A 162 -0.38 5.29 2.80
C SER A 162 -1.55 5.80 3.65
N CYS A 163 -2.35 4.91 4.25
CA CYS A 163 -3.38 5.26 5.21
C CYS A 163 -2.94 5.21 6.69
N GLY A 164 -1.63 5.22 6.99
CA GLY A 164 -1.13 5.21 8.37
C GLY A 164 -1.30 3.86 9.08
N GLY A 165 -1.32 2.76 8.34
CA GLY A 165 -1.51 1.41 8.88
C GLY A 165 -2.97 1.02 9.08
N CYS A 166 -3.89 1.56 8.27
CA CYS A 166 -5.32 1.26 8.40
C CYS A 166 -5.63 -0.21 8.08
N GLY A 167 -6.72 -0.73 8.65
CA GLY A 167 -7.28 -2.02 8.28
C GLY A 167 -6.38 -3.25 8.51
N THR A 168 -6.83 -4.37 7.96
CA THR A 168 -6.19 -5.69 8.08
C THR A 168 -5.97 -6.29 6.71
N VAL A 169 -4.74 -6.77 6.46
CA VAL A 169 -4.42 -7.55 5.26
C VAL A 169 -4.81 -9.00 5.49
N ILE A 170 -5.62 -9.54 4.59
CA ILE A 170 -6.03 -10.94 4.54
C ILE A 170 -5.39 -11.56 3.31
N ALA A 171 -4.53 -12.56 3.54
CA ALA A 171 -3.86 -13.30 2.48
C ALA A 171 -4.84 -14.23 1.75
N GLY A 172 -4.74 -14.26 0.42
CA GLY A 172 -5.37 -15.25 -0.45
C GLY A 172 -4.39 -16.38 -0.84
N PRO A 173 -4.82 -17.29 -1.72
CA PRO A 173 -4.04 -18.48 -2.09
C PRO A 173 -2.66 -18.18 -2.71
N HIS A 174 -2.52 -17.02 -3.36
CA HIS A 174 -1.31 -16.64 -4.10
C HIS A 174 -0.38 -15.69 -3.34
N ALA A 175 -0.64 -15.45 -2.05
CA ALA A 175 0.15 -14.54 -1.21
C ALA A 175 1.61 -15.01 -1.00
N SER A 176 1.85 -16.31 -1.14
CA SER A 176 3.15 -16.96 -0.90
C SER A 176 3.84 -17.46 -2.17
N ASP A 177 3.35 -17.14 -3.36
CA ASP A 177 4.03 -17.49 -4.60
C ASP A 177 5.43 -16.82 -4.65
N PRO A 178 6.41 -17.39 -5.39
CA PRO A 178 7.77 -16.83 -5.46
C PRO A 178 7.80 -15.34 -5.82
N VAL A 179 6.90 -14.96 -6.74
CA VAL A 179 6.48 -13.58 -6.96
C VAL A 179 4.97 -13.55 -6.70
N PRO A 180 4.50 -13.04 -5.55
CA PRO A 180 3.10 -13.12 -5.15
C PRO A 180 2.15 -12.58 -6.23
N GLY A 181 1.36 -13.49 -6.81
CA GLY A 181 0.37 -13.20 -7.86
C GLY A 181 0.93 -12.94 -9.25
N HIS A 182 2.17 -13.34 -9.54
CA HIS A 182 2.66 -13.48 -10.89
C HIS A 182 2.20 -14.80 -11.50
N VAL A 183 1.69 -14.76 -12.72
CA VAL A 183 1.37 -15.94 -13.51
C VAL A 183 2.15 -15.82 -14.82
N ASP A 184 2.99 -16.80 -15.13
CA ASP A 184 3.77 -16.82 -16.36
C ASP A 184 2.82 -16.74 -17.58
N LYS A 185 3.18 -15.92 -18.57
CA LYS A 185 2.47 -15.94 -19.87
C LYS A 185 2.80 -17.28 -20.53
N SER A 186 1.81 -18.17 -20.62
CA SER A 186 1.88 -19.44 -21.36
C SER A 186 2.04 -19.22 -22.86
#